data_AF-A0A1Y3SK36-F1
#
_entry.id   AF-A0A1Y3SK36-F1
#
_cell.length_a   1.000
_cell.length_b   1.000
_cell.length_c   1.000
_cell.angle_alpha   90.00
_cell.angle_beta   90.00
_cell.angle_gamma   90.00
#
_symmetry.space_group_name_H-M   'P 1'
#
loop_
_entity.id
_entity.type
_entity.pdbx_description
1 polymer ?
#
loop_
_entity_poly.entity_id
_entity_poly.type
_entity_poly.pdbx_seq_one_letter_code
_entity_poly.pdbx_strand_id
1 'polypeptide(L)'
;MTHFRYYTLPRIRRALSILLLCLGLFSAWLALDTPFPSSSAVLARLNRENYVSGSTLLASGSIQYQEIKGDYVPKNTWWFVGRQGDTVQFYTLQRLAGFLWRPASSMPWQLDLSQQEGPIYCNLFGSRPGLGLGYEATPVVICTDPNVVRVKAQLISLGTSERSDPQAAINSHGVSPAFTQVADGVWVAPSTWVPGPPEDSGSTWLAWSQGYDADGNLVCQDQPIY
;
A
#
# COMPACT_ATOMS: atom_id res chain seq x y z
N MET A 1 62.16 -19.64 -5.86
CA MET A 1 60.85 -19.30 -6.45
C MET A 1 59.95 -20.52 -6.74
N THR A 2 60.10 -21.63 -6.02
CA THR A 2 59.34 -22.88 -6.28
C THR A 2 58.24 -23.16 -5.25
N HIS A 3 58.39 -22.66 -4.01
CA HIS A 3 57.38 -22.80 -2.95
C HIS A 3 56.09 -22.00 -3.18
N PHE A 4 56.15 -20.91 -3.95
CA PHE A 4 55.00 -20.05 -4.24
C PHE A 4 53.96 -20.71 -5.17
N ARG A 5 54.38 -21.72 -5.96
CA ARG A 5 53.49 -22.38 -6.93
C ARG A 5 52.72 -23.56 -6.34
N TYR A 6 53.30 -24.27 -5.37
CA TYR A 6 52.69 -25.50 -4.84
C TYR A 6 51.62 -25.28 -3.77
N TYR A 7 51.72 -24.21 -2.97
CA TYR A 7 50.74 -23.94 -1.90
C TYR A 7 49.74 -22.85 -2.24
N THR A 8 50.12 -21.86 -3.04
CA THR A 8 49.31 -20.66 -3.30
C THR A 8 48.33 -20.89 -4.44
N LEU A 9 48.74 -21.57 -5.51
CA LEU A 9 47.88 -21.84 -6.68
C LEU A 9 46.63 -22.70 -6.34
N PRO A 10 46.73 -23.79 -5.54
CA PRO A 10 45.55 -24.57 -5.15
C PRO A 10 44.60 -23.79 -4.25
N ARG A 11 45.13 -22.91 -3.38
CA ARG A 11 44.34 -22.03 -2.51
C ARG A 11 43.59 -20.98 -3.31
N ILE A 12 44.24 -20.36 -4.30
CA ILE A 12 43.60 -19.41 -5.21
C ILE A 12 42.49 -20.10 -6.00
N ARG A 13 42.72 -21.31 -6.53
CA ARG A 13 41.70 -22.08 -7.26
C ARG A 13 40.52 -22.47 -6.38
N ARG A 14 40.76 -22.86 -5.11
CA ARG A 14 39.68 -23.08 -4.14
C ARG A 14 38.90 -21.80 -3.85
N ALA A 15 39.59 -20.70 -3.59
CA ALA A 15 38.95 -19.42 -3.34
C ALA A 15 38.07 -19.00 -4.52
N LEU A 16 38.58 -19.10 -5.76
CA LEU A 16 37.83 -18.84 -6.99
C LEU A 16 36.63 -19.77 -7.18
N SER A 17 36.78 -21.07 -6.85
CA SER A 17 35.69 -22.04 -6.94
C SER A 17 34.59 -21.75 -5.92
N ILE A 18 34.96 -21.36 -4.70
CA ILE A 18 34.02 -20.90 -3.68
C ILE A 18 33.33 -19.62 -4.14
N LEU A 19 34.07 -18.67 -4.70
CA LEU A 19 33.53 -17.42 -5.23
C LEU A 19 32.54 -17.68 -6.37
N LEU A 20 32.88 -18.54 -7.32
CA LEU A 20 31.99 -18.96 -8.40
C LEU A 20 30.76 -19.70 -7.89
N LEU A 21 30.90 -20.55 -6.88
CA LEU A 21 29.78 -21.22 -6.24
C LEU A 21 28.86 -20.21 -5.53
N CYS A 22 29.42 -19.28 -4.76
CA CYS A 22 28.66 -18.20 -4.13
C CYS A 22 27.96 -17.31 -5.15
N LEU A 23 28.65 -16.96 -6.24
CA LEU A 23 28.08 -16.18 -7.33
C LEU A 23 26.95 -16.95 -8.02
N GLY A 24 27.14 -18.24 -8.29
CA GLY A 24 26.13 -19.12 -8.87
C GLY A 24 24.92 -19.31 -7.96
N LEU A 25 25.13 -19.47 -6.65
CA LEU A 25 24.05 -19.53 -5.66
C LEU A 25 23.32 -18.19 -5.54
N PHE A 26 24.03 -17.06 -5.62
CA PHE A 26 23.43 -15.73 -5.61
C PHE A 26 22.65 -15.44 -6.89
N SER A 27 23.15 -15.83 -8.05
CA SER A 27 22.44 -15.74 -9.34
C SER A 27 21.25 -16.68 -9.39
N ALA A 28 21.37 -17.90 -8.87
CA ALA A 28 20.24 -18.81 -8.71
C ALA A 28 19.21 -18.22 -7.74
N TRP A 29 19.63 -17.61 -6.64
CA TRP A 29 18.75 -16.89 -5.71
C TRP A 29 18.03 -15.69 -6.37
N LEU A 30 18.70 -14.95 -7.26
CA LEU A 30 18.08 -13.88 -8.04
C LEU A 30 17.13 -14.40 -9.13
N ALA A 31 17.43 -15.56 -9.73
CA ALA A 31 16.69 -16.12 -10.86
C ALA A 31 15.55 -17.06 -10.44
N LEU A 32 15.66 -17.67 -9.25
CA LEU A 32 14.59 -18.43 -8.64
C LEU A 32 13.54 -17.41 -8.16
N ASP A 33 12.52 -17.20 -8.98
CA ASP A 33 11.17 -16.78 -8.57
C ASP A 33 10.53 -17.84 -7.62
N THR A 34 11.32 -18.48 -6.74
CA THR A 34 10.85 -19.37 -5.67
C THR A 34 9.84 -18.64 -4.79
N PRO A 35 8.87 -19.37 -4.21
CA PRO A 35 7.71 -18.77 -3.56
C PRO A 35 8.20 -17.75 -2.55
N PHE A 36 7.82 -16.50 -2.83
CA PHE A 36 7.98 -15.32 -2.01
C PHE A 36 8.02 -15.67 -0.51
N PRO A 37 8.80 -14.98 0.34
CA PRO A 37 8.32 -14.82 1.70
C PRO A 37 6.90 -14.26 1.57
N SER A 38 5.91 -15.02 2.01
CA SER A 38 4.52 -14.58 2.05
C SER A 38 4.47 -13.19 2.66
N SER A 39 3.45 -12.41 2.32
CA SER A 39 3.23 -11.09 2.94
C SER A 39 3.35 -11.13 4.48
N SER A 40 2.99 -12.26 5.10
CA SER A 40 3.20 -12.55 6.51
C SER A 40 4.67 -12.67 6.94
N ALA A 41 5.55 -13.29 6.15
CA ALA A 41 6.98 -13.36 6.44
C ALA A 41 7.68 -12.01 6.28
N VAL A 42 7.21 -11.17 5.35
CA VAL A 42 7.66 -9.78 5.22
C VAL A 42 7.24 -8.96 6.45
N LEU A 43 5.98 -9.10 6.89
CA LEU A 43 5.51 -8.43 8.10
C LEU A 43 6.24 -8.91 9.36
N ALA A 44 6.51 -10.21 9.48
CA ALA A 44 7.29 -10.75 10.60
C ALA A 44 8.71 -10.15 10.65
N ARG A 45 9.33 -9.93 9.50
CA ARG A 45 10.62 -9.24 9.39
C ARG A 45 10.50 -7.77 9.79
N LEU A 46 9.48 -7.05 9.28
CA LEU A 46 9.28 -5.64 9.63
C LEU A 46 8.99 -5.45 11.13
N ASN A 47 8.23 -6.36 11.73
CA ASN A 47 8.02 -6.43 13.18
C ASN A 47 9.35 -6.63 13.92
N ARG A 48 10.21 -7.56 13.45
CA ARG A 48 11.53 -7.80 14.04
C ARG A 48 12.48 -6.61 13.91
N GLU A 49 12.38 -5.88 12.80
CA GLU A 49 13.19 -4.68 12.53
C GLU A 49 12.56 -3.41 13.14
N ASN A 50 11.49 -3.52 13.94
CA ASN A 50 10.76 -2.43 14.59
C ASN A 50 10.19 -1.37 13.62
N TYR A 51 10.00 -1.73 12.34
CA TYR A 51 9.29 -0.88 11.38
C TYR A 51 7.78 -0.92 11.60
N VAL A 52 7.28 -2.00 12.22
CA VAL A 52 5.88 -2.24 12.53
C VAL A 52 5.82 -2.84 13.94
N SER A 53 4.77 -2.58 14.72
CA SER A 53 4.66 -3.07 16.11
C SER A 53 3.72 -4.26 16.21
N GLY A 54 4.27 -5.47 16.33
CA GLY A 54 3.54 -6.67 16.76
C GLY A 54 2.23 -6.98 16.03
N SER A 55 2.04 -6.48 14.80
CA SER A 55 0.76 -6.55 14.11
C SER A 55 0.59 -7.87 13.37
N THR A 56 -0.67 -8.29 13.29
CA THR A 56 -1.12 -9.39 12.43
C THR A 56 -1.53 -8.81 11.08
N LEU A 57 -1.10 -9.43 9.99
CA LEU A 57 -1.47 -8.99 8.65
C LEU A 57 -2.97 -9.23 8.43
N LEU A 58 -3.72 -8.17 8.10
CA LEU A 58 -5.11 -8.29 7.66
C LEU A 58 -5.18 -8.53 6.15
N ALA A 59 -4.53 -7.66 5.37
CA ALA A 59 -4.56 -7.73 3.92
C ALA A 59 -3.32 -7.06 3.31
N SER A 60 -3.02 -7.44 2.06
CA SER A 60 -1.95 -6.82 1.28
C SER A 60 -2.22 -6.97 -0.21
N GLY A 61 -1.71 -6.04 -1.02
CA GLY A 61 -1.85 -6.10 -2.47
C GLY A 61 -0.85 -5.21 -3.19
N SER A 62 -0.68 -5.43 -4.50
CA SER A 62 0.17 -4.58 -5.33
C SER A 62 -0.52 -3.25 -5.62
N ILE A 63 0.25 -2.16 -5.64
CA ILE A 63 -0.18 -0.86 -6.15
C ILE A 63 0.17 -0.83 -7.63
N GLN A 64 -0.85 -0.64 -8.48
CA GLN A 64 -0.70 -0.58 -9.93
C GLN A 64 -1.35 0.70 -10.45
N TYR A 65 -0.52 1.70 -10.77
CA TYR A 65 -0.98 2.94 -11.37
C TYR A 65 -1.51 2.69 -12.78
N GLN A 66 -2.69 3.24 -13.09
CA GLN A 66 -3.38 3.09 -14.37
C GLN A 66 -3.12 4.30 -15.27
N GLU A 67 -3.20 5.50 -14.71
CA GLU A 67 -3.16 6.76 -15.48
C GLU A 67 -1.77 7.39 -15.43
N ILE A 68 -1.14 7.44 -14.26
CA ILE A 68 0.19 8.02 -14.11
C ILE A 68 1.23 7.06 -14.71
N LYS A 69 1.93 7.55 -15.74
CA LYS A 69 2.97 6.80 -16.46
C LYS A 69 4.28 7.56 -16.46
N GLY A 70 5.39 6.82 -16.44
CA GLY A 70 6.74 7.36 -16.50
C GLY A 70 7.71 6.62 -15.58
N ASP A 71 9.00 6.89 -15.73
CA ASP A 71 10.03 6.22 -14.93
C ASP A 71 10.09 6.71 -13.47
N TYR A 72 9.50 7.86 -13.19
CA TYR A 72 9.35 8.39 -11.83
C TYR A 72 8.24 7.69 -11.02
N VAL A 73 7.36 6.92 -11.69
CA VAL A 73 6.27 6.20 -11.04
C VAL A 73 6.84 5.01 -10.28
N PRO A 74 6.55 4.86 -8.96
CA PRO A 74 7.07 3.75 -8.18
C PRO A 74 6.62 2.40 -8.75
N LYS A 75 7.57 1.65 -9.31
CA LYS A 75 7.36 0.28 -9.75
C LYS A 75 7.54 -0.66 -8.57
N ASN A 76 6.84 -1.80 -8.63
CA ASN A 76 6.96 -2.86 -7.63
C ASN A 76 6.64 -2.38 -6.20
N THR A 77 5.54 -1.66 -6.04
CA THR A 77 5.07 -1.20 -4.72
C THR A 77 3.85 -1.99 -4.25
N TRP A 78 3.77 -2.25 -2.95
CA TRP A 78 2.69 -3.00 -2.30
C TRP A 78 2.18 -2.23 -1.10
N TRP A 79 0.86 -2.27 -0.92
CA TRP A 79 0.20 -1.81 0.27
C TRP A 79 -0.01 -2.98 1.23
N PHE A 80 -0.02 -2.67 2.51
CA PHE A 80 -0.27 -3.63 3.58
C PHE A 80 -1.10 -2.97 4.68
N VAL A 81 -2.01 -3.75 5.23
CA VAL A 81 -2.82 -3.39 6.39
C VAL A 81 -2.56 -4.43 7.48
N GLY A 82 -2.04 -3.98 8.62
CA GLY A 82 -1.83 -4.80 9.81
C GLY A 82 -2.74 -4.35 10.96
N ARG A 83 -3.04 -5.24 11.90
CA ARG A 83 -3.81 -4.92 13.11
C ARG A 83 -3.08 -5.35 14.37
N GLN A 84 -3.09 -4.48 15.37
CA GLN A 84 -2.59 -4.74 16.72
C GLN A 84 -3.62 -4.23 17.72
N GLY A 85 -4.45 -5.12 18.26
CA GLY A 85 -5.58 -4.73 19.10
C GLY A 85 -6.56 -3.82 18.33
N ASP A 86 -6.78 -2.61 18.84
CA ASP A 86 -7.61 -1.57 18.20
C ASP A 86 -6.82 -0.62 17.30
N THR A 87 -5.51 -0.83 17.13
CA THR A 87 -4.72 -0.06 16.18
C THR A 87 -4.64 -0.78 14.83
N VAL A 88 -4.99 -0.07 13.76
CA VAL A 88 -4.73 -0.50 12.38
C VAL A 88 -3.52 0.25 11.84
N GLN A 89 -2.63 -0.46 11.15
CA GLN A 89 -1.37 0.05 10.65
C GLN A 89 -1.32 -0.07 9.14
N PHE A 90 -0.97 1.02 8.48
CA PHE A 90 -0.88 1.14 7.03
C PHE A 90 0.56 1.42 6.64
N TYR A 91 1.11 0.61 5.75
CA TYR A 91 2.46 0.82 5.25
C TYR A 91 2.58 0.40 3.79
N THR A 92 3.48 1.10 3.09
CA THR A 92 3.80 0.82 1.69
C THR A 92 5.23 0.32 1.61
N LEU A 93 5.43 -0.80 0.93
CA LEU A 93 6.77 -1.34 0.69
C LEU A 93 7.07 -1.33 -0.81
N GLN A 94 8.35 -1.13 -1.13
CA GLN A 94 8.88 -1.33 -2.45
C GLN A 94 9.70 -2.62 -2.48
N ARG A 95 9.43 -3.48 -3.46
CA ARG A 95 10.24 -4.66 -3.75
C ARG A 95 11.45 -4.23 -4.59
N LEU A 96 12.63 -4.62 -4.14
CA LEU A 96 13.92 -4.29 -4.78
C LEU A 96 14.33 -5.39 -5.76
N ALA A 97 14.83 -6.51 -5.23
CA ALA A 97 15.31 -7.67 -5.97
C ALA A 97 15.17 -8.92 -5.10
N GLY A 98 14.81 -10.06 -5.70
CA GLY A 98 14.52 -11.29 -4.97
C GLY A 98 13.44 -11.09 -3.91
N PHE A 99 13.77 -11.38 -2.65
CA PHE A 99 12.89 -11.21 -1.48
C PHE A 99 13.07 -9.86 -0.76
N LEU A 100 13.93 -8.98 -1.25
CA LEU A 100 14.26 -7.75 -0.53
C LEU A 100 13.15 -6.72 -0.69
N TRP A 101 12.65 -6.26 0.45
CA TRP A 101 11.71 -5.17 0.57
C TRP A 101 12.38 -4.01 1.27
N ARG A 102 11.98 -2.80 0.90
CA ARG A 102 12.28 -1.59 1.68
C ARG A 102 11.00 -0.79 1.91
N PRO A 103 10.91 -0.01 2.98
CA PRO A 103 9.84 0.98 3.12
C PRO A 103 9.83 1.93 1.92
N ALA A 104 8.65 2.15 1.33
CA ALA A 104 8.46 3.16 0.28
C ALA A 104 8.17 4.55 0.88
N SER A 105 7.65 4.60 2.12
CA SER A 105 7.54 5.79 2.95
C SER A 105 8.36 5.63 4.23
N SER A 106 8.78 6.74 4.82
CA SER A 106 9.59 6.74 6.04
C SER A 106 8.79 6.45 7.31
N MET A 107 7.46 6.60 7.30
CA MET A 107 6.62 6.38 8.47
C MET A 107 5.39 5.52 8.13
N PRO A 108 5.12 4.44 8.88
CA PRO A 108 3.81 3.79 8.87
C PRO A 108 2.75 4.76 9.41
N TRP A 109 1.59 4.79 8.77
CA TRP A 109 0.42 5.49 9.30
C TRP A 109 -0.34 4.56 10.23
N GLN A 110 -0.86 5.08 11.34
CA GLN A 110 -1.62 4.30 12.31
C GLN A 110 -2.97 4.94 12.56
N LEU A 111 -4.00 4.12 12.63
CA LEU A 111 -5.36 4.49 12.98
C LEU A 111 -5.72 3.79 14.28
N ASP A 112 -6.01 4.57 15.32
CA ASP A 112 -6.60 4.05 16.54
C ASP A 112 -8.13 3.98 16.38
N LEU A 113 -8.66 2.77 16.25
CA LEU A 113 -10.09 2.54 16.07
C LEU A 113 -10.90 2.98 17.30
N SER A 114 -10.28 3.07 18.48
CA SER A 114 -10.97 3.54 19.69
C SER A 114 -11.22 5.05 19.68
N GLN A 115 -10.47 5.79 18.86
CA GLN A 115 -10.61 7.24 18.69
C GLN A 115 -11.44 7.61 17.45
N GLN A 116 -11.84 6.62 16.65
CA GLN A 116 -12.69 6.85 15.49
C GLN A 116 -14.15 6.98 15.90
N GLU A 117 -14.83 8.00 15.37
CA GLU A 117 -16.27 8.21 15.59
C GLU A 117 -17.12 7.18 14.82
N GLY A 118 -16.58 6.60 13.75
CA GLY A 118 -17.27 5.66 12.88
C GLY A 118 -16.53 4.34 12.69
N PRO A 119 -17.24 3.25 12.34
CA PRO A 119 -16.65 1.93 12.15
C PRO A 119 -16.01 1.77 10.77
N ILE A 120 -15.97 2.80 9.92
CA ILE A 120 -15.48 2.74 8.54
C ILE A 120 -14.44 3.83 8.30
N TYR A 121 -13.35 3.48 7.60
CA TYR A 121 -12.27 4.39 7.26
C TYR A 121 -11.63 3.99 5.93
N CYS A 122 -11.27 4.96 5.10
CA CYS A 122 -10.54 4.75 3.85
C CYS A 122 -9.13 5.34 3.91
N ASN A 123 -8.12 4.52 3.65
CA ASN A 123 -6.75 4.96 3.42
C ASN A 123 -6.43 4.98 1.92
N LEU A 124 -5.68 5.99 1.48
CA LEU A 124 -5.28 6.17 0.08
C LEU A 124 -3.80 5.81 -0.10
N PHE A 125 -3.53 4.60 -0.58
CA PHE A 125 -2.16 4.09 -0.74
C PHE A 125 -1.51 4.52 -2.05
N GLY A 126 -0.23 4.88 -1.95
CA GLY A 126 0.56 5.24 -3.12
C GLY A 126 0.09 6.54 -3.78
N SER A 127 -0.45 7.49 -3.01
CA SER A 127 -0.88 8.78 -3.56
C SER A 127 0.24 9.43 -4.38
N ARG A 128 -0.08 9.74 -5.64
CA ARG A 128 0.83 10.44 -6.55
C ARG A 128 0.11 11.55 -7.28
N PRO A 129 0.69 12.76 -7.32
CA PRO A 129 0.18 13.81 -8.18
C PRO A 129 0.48 13.45 -9.64
N GLY A 130 -0.47 13.71 -10.53
CA GLY A 130 -0.25 13.72 -11.97
C GLY A 130 -0.36 15.14 -12.54
N LEU A 131 -0.67 15.23 -13.83
CA LEU A 131 -0.87 16.53 -14.50
C LEU A 131 -2.19 17.17 -14.03
N GLY A 132 -2.23 18.51 -14.01
CA GLY A 132 -3.47 19.26 -13.75
C GLY A 132 -4.03 19.10 -12.32
N LEU A 133 -3.16 19.00 -11.31
CA LEU A 133 -3.53 18.88 -9.88
C LEU A 133 -4.33 17.62 -9.50
N GLY A 134 -4.49 16.67 -10.42
CA GLY A 134 -5.11 15.38 -10.12
C GLY A 134 -4.18 14.41 -9.40
N TYR A 135 -4.77 13.43 -8.74
CA TYR A 135 -4.07 12.43 -7.95
C TYR A 135 -4.52 11.02 -8.30
N GLU A 136 -3.60 10.07 -8.21
CA GLU A 136 -3.90 8.65 -8.30
C GLU A 136 -3.50 7.92 -7.03
N ALA A 137 -4.35 7.02 -6.54
CA ALA A 137 -4.03 6.11 -5.43
C ALA A 137 -4.91 4.87 -5.48
N THR A 138 -4.45 3.85 -4.76
CA THR A 138 -5.23 2.65 -4.45
C THR A 138 -5.99 2.88 -3.15
N PRO A 139 -7.33 3.04 -3.19
CA PRO A 139 -8.13 3.20 -1.98
C PRO A 139 -8.34 1.84 -1.30
N VAL A 140 -8.13 1.80 0.01
CA VAL A 140 -8.37 0.63 0.85
C VAL A 140 -9.27 1.05 2.01
N VAL A 141 -10.46 0.45 2.05
CA VAL A 141 -11.46 0.68 3.10
C VAL A 141 -11.34 -0.41 4.15
N ILE A 142 -11.35 -0.01 5.41
CA ILE A 142 -11.52 -0.90 6.55
C ILE A 142 -12.86 -0.60 7.20
N CYS A 143 -13.62 -1.64 7.48
CA CYS A 143 -14.82 -1.54 8.30
C CYS A 143 -14.80 -2.57 9.42
N THR A 144 -15.09 -2.13 10.65
CA THR A 144 -15.17 -2.97 11.83
C THR A 144 -16.59 -3.44 12.13
N ASP A 145 -17.60 -2.90 11.46
CA ASP A 145 -18.99 -3.35 11.60
C ASP A 145 -19.20 -4.66 10.81
N PRO A 146 -19.52 -5.78 11.51
CA PRO A 146 -19.67 -7.09 10.87
C PRO A 146 -20.90 -7.19 9.96
N ASN A 147 -21.85 -6.25 10.04
CA ASN A 147 -23.05 -6.25 9.20
C ASN A 147 -22.77 -5.69 7.80
N VAL A 148 -21.62 -5.05 7.58
CA VAL A 148 -21.24 -4.48 6.29
C VAL A 148 -20.74 -5.58 5.36
N VAL A 149 -21.46 -5.78 4.25
CA VAL A 149 -21.08 -6.74 3.20
C VAL A 149 -20.67 -6.05 1.90
N ARG A 150 -20.99 -4.76 1.75
CA ARG A 150 -20.64 -3.95 0.59
C ARG A 150 -20.21 -2.56 1.01
N VAL A 151 -19.15 -2.04 0.40
CA VAL A 151 -18.70 -0.66 0.59
C VAL A 151 -18.82 0.15 -0.70
N LYS A 152 -19.01 1.45 -0.56
CA LYS A 152 -18.80 2.45 -1.61
C LYS A 152 -17.92 3.55 -1.03
N ALA A 153 -17.01 4.09 -1.83
CA ALA A 153 -16.31 5.31 -1.46
C ALA A 153 -16.31 6.31 -2.61
N GLN A 154 -16.60 7.58 -2.31
CA GLN A 154 -16.43 8.70 -3.24
C GLN A 154 -15.07 9.33 -2.98
N LEU A 155 -14.19 9.27 -3.96
CA LEU A 155 -12.89 9.93 -3.92
C LEU A 155 -13.00 11.31 -4.57
N ILE A 156 -12.49 12.34 -3.91
CA ILE A 156 -12.55 13.70 -4.42
C ILE A 156 -11.29 14.48 -4.09
N SER A 157 -10.86 15.36 -4.99
CA SER A 157 -9.92 16.42 -4.68
C SER A 157 -10.73 17.70 -4.44
N LEU A 158 -11.02 17.98 -3.17
CA LEU A 158 -11.91 19.06 -2.79
C LEU A 158 -11.16 20.40 -2.80
N GLY A 159 -11.57 21.33 -3.66
CA GLY A 159 -11.04 22.69 -3.70
C GLY A 159 -11.41 23.49 -2.46
N THR A 160 -10.67 24.56 -2.18
CA THR A 160 -10.94 25.48 -1.08
C THR A 160 -12.32 26.14 -1.21
N SER A 161 -12.69 26.54 -2.42
CA SER A 161 -14.01 27.14 -2.72
C SER A 161 -15.18 26.15 -2.49
N GLU A 162 -14.93 24.85 -2.67
CA GLU A 162 -15.92 23.78 -2.59
C GLU A 162 -16.15 23.28 -1.16
N ARG A 163 -15.32 23.69 -0.20
CA ARG A 163 -15.47 23.31 1.22
C ARG A 163 -16.77 23.80 1.84
N SER A 164 -17.39 24.82 1.26
CA SER A 164 -18.67 25.38 1.72
C SER A 164 -19.86 24.48 1.40
N ASP A 165 -19.80 23.71 0.31
CA ASP A 165 -20.77 22.66 -0.04
C ASP A 165 -20.05 21.45 -0.64
N PRO A 166 -19.45 20.62 0.23
CA PRO A 166 -18.66 19.49 -0.21
C PRO A 166 -19.51 18.42 -0.91
N GLN A 167 -20.80 18.32 -0.58
CA GLN A 167 -21.70 17.36 -1.20
C GLN A 167 -22.01 17.73 -2.66
N ALA A 168 -22.15 19.03 -2.98
CA ALA A 168 -22.26 19.46 -4.36
C ALA A 168 -21.00 19.11 -5.17
N ALA A 169 -19.82 19.24 -4.57
CA ALA A 169 -18.56 18.86 -5.20
C ALA A 169 -18.49 17.35 -5.48
N ILE A 170 -18.88 16.49 -4.52
CA ILE A 170 -19.03 15.02 -4.72
C ILE A 170 -19.89 14.74 -5.93
N ASN A 171 -21.06 15.35 -5.96
CA ASN A 171 -22.06 15.08 -6.99
C ASN A 171 -21.59 15.56 -8.36
N SER A 172 -20.74 16.59 -8.39
CA SER A 172 -20.20 17.18 -9.62
C SER A 172 -19.04 16.36 -10.21
N HIS A 173 -18.05 15.98 -9.39
CA HIS A 173 -16.81 15.38 -9.91
C HIS A 173 -16.17 14.32 -8.98
N GLY A 174 -16.91 13.84 -7.98
CA GLY A 174 -16.50 12.70 -7.16
C GLY A 174 -16.36 11.42 -8.00
N VAL A 175 -15.36 10.60 -7.68
CA VAL A 175 -15.07 9.36 -8.39
C VAL A 175 -15.32 8.18 -7.46
N SER A 176 -16.22 7.26 -7.87
CA SER A 176 -16.55 6.06 -7.11
C SER A 176 -16.02 4.81 -7.80
N PRO A 177 -14.84 4.29 -7.43
CA PRO A 177 -14.36 3.04 -7.97
C PRO A 177 -15.10 1.83 -7.39
N ALA A 178 -15.02 0.70 -8.07
CA ALA A 178 -15.61 -0.56 -7.61
C ALA A 178 -14.70 -1.24 -6.58
N PHE A 179 -15.22 -1.49 -5.39
CA PHE A 179 -14.51 -2.13 -4.30
C PHE A 179 -14.75 -3.64 -4.27
N THR A 180 -13.69 -4.39 -4.01
CA THR A 180 -13.71 -5.84 -3.82
C THR A 180 -13.21 -6.17 -2.42
N GLN A 181 -13.91 -7.08 -1.74
CA GLN A 181 -13.46 -7.56 -0.43
C GLN A 181 -12.24 -8.47 -0.61
N VAL A 182 -11.18 -8.22 0.17
CA VAL A 182 -9.92 -8.97 0.12
C VAL A 182 -9.58 -9.66 1.44
N ALA A 183 -10.21 -9.23 2.53
CA ALA A 183 -10.21 -9.90 3.82
C ALA A 183 -11.47 -9.49 4.60
N ASP A 184 -11.71 -10.13 5.74
CA ASP A 184 -12.79 -9.73 6.65
C ASP A 184 -12.61 -8.28 7.07
N GLY A 185 -13.61 -7.45 6.80
CA GLY A 185 -13.56 -6.02 7.12
C GLY A 185 -12.58 -5.20 6.25
N VAL A 186 -12.02 -5.73 5.16
CA VAL A 186 -11.10 -4.99 4.29
C VAL A 186 -11.51 -5.10 2.81
N TRP A 187 -11.70 -3.95 2.18
CA TRP A 187 -12.03 -3.81 0.77
C TRP A 187 -11.01 -2.93 0.07
N VAL A 188 -10.73 -3.23 -1.20
CA VAL A 188 -9.81 -2.46 -2.03
C VAL A 188 -10.44 -2.19 -3.39
N ALA A 189 -10.17 -1.01 -3.95
CA ALA A 189 -10.46 -0.74 -5.35
C ALA A 189 -9.15 -0.64 -6.15
N PRO A 190 -9.20 -0.79 -7.48
CA PRO A 190 -8.05 -0.48 -8.32
C PRO A 190 -7.54 0.94 -8.10
N SER A 191 -6.27 1.19 -8.46
CA SER A 191 -5.73 2.55 -8.44
C SER A 191 -6.61 3.46 -9.28
N THR A 192 -7.08 4.54 -8.67
CA THR A 192 -8.14 5.40 -9.21
C THR A 192 -7.61 6.82 -9.34
N TRP A 193 -7.76 7.37 -10.54
CA TRP A 193 -7.47 8.76 -10.82
C TRP A 193 -8.61 9.65 -10.37
N VAL A 194 -8.28 10.70 -9.63
CA VAL A 194 -9.21 11.72 -9.17
C VAL A 194 -8.75 13.05 -9.75
N PRO A 195 -9.57 13.70 -10.58
CA PRO A 195 -9.21 15.00 -11.15
C PRO A 195 -9.07 16.03 -10.03
N GLY A 196 -8.12 16.95 -10.19
CA GLY A 196 -7.97 18.11 -9.32
C GLY A 196 -8.93 19.22 -9.74
N PRO A 197 -9.29 20.15 -8.82
CA PRO A 197 -10.03 21.34 -9.18
C PRO A 197 -9.17 22.20 -10.11
N PRO A 198 -9.67 22.61 -11.30
CA PRO A 198 -8.86 23.24 -12.34
C PRO A 198 -8.34 24.65 -11.96
N GLU A 199 -9.01 25.34 -11.05
CA GLU A 199 -8.73 26.74 -10.69
C GLU A 199 -8.24 26.93 -9.25
N ASP A 200 -8.14 25.85 -8.45
CA ASP A 200 -7.88 25.93 -7.01
C ASP A 200 -6.51 25.32 -6.68
N SER A 201 -5.54 26.17 -6.33
CA SER A 201 -4.18 25.74 -5.96
C SER A 201 -4.11 25.05 -4.59
N GLY A 202 -5.16 25.21 -3.79
CA GLY A 202 -5.36 24.49 -2.53
C GLY A 202 -6.47 23.46 -2.68
N SER A 203 -6.10 22.18 -2.74
CA SER A 203 -7.04 21.06 -2.72
C SER A 203 -6.70 20.06 -1.61
N THR A 204 -7.74 19.49 -1.02
CA THR A 204 -7.60 18.43 -0.03
C THR A 204 -8.18 17.16 -0.60
N TRP A 205 -7.39 16.10 -0.60
CA TRP A 205 -7.81 14.83 -1.13
C TRP A 205 -8.54 14.02 -0.05
N LEU A 206 -9.78 13.64 -0.35
CA LEU A 206 -10.69 13.01 0.61
C LEU A 206 -11.31 11.76 0.01
N ALA A 207 -11.70 10.85 0.90
CA ALA A 207 -12.50 9.68 0.59
C ALA A 207 -13.71 9.67 1.50
N TRP A 208 -14.89 9.53 0.91
CA TRP A 208 -16.16 9.38 1.61
C TRP A 208 -16.69 7.98 1.51
N SER A 209 -16.58 7.22 2.60
CA SER A 209 -16.85 5.79 2.66
C SER A 209 -18.22 5.53 3.27
N GLN A 210 -18.93 4.58 2.68
CA GLN A 210 -20.23 4.12 3.12
C GLN A 210 -20.25 2.59 3.13
N GLY A 211 -20.73 2.01 4.23
CA GLY A 211 -20.93 0.58 4.43
C GLY A 211 -22.40 0.21 4.35
N TYR A 212 -22.70 -0.88 3.67
CA TYR A 212 -24.06 -1.37 3.41
C TYR A 212 -24.22 -2.83 3.84
N ASP A 213 -25.40 -3.17 4.34
CA ASP A 213 -25.78 -4.54 4.67
C ASP A 213 -26.18 -5.36 3.42
N ALA A 214 -26.56 -6.62 3.65
CA ALA A 214 -26.97 -7.55 2.59
C ALA A 214 -28.28 -7.14 1.90
N ASP A 215 -29.15 -6.41 2.58
CA ASP A 215 -30.41 -5.89 2.05
C ASP A 215 -30.20 -4.57 1.28
N GLY A 216 -29.00 -4.00 1.37
CA GLY A 216 -28.60 -2.77 0.70
C GLY A 216 -28.89 -1.50 1.53
N ASN A 217 -29.24 -1.62 2.80
CA ASN A 217 -29.40 -0.48 3.69
C ASN A 217 -28.04 0.07 4.10
N LEU A 218 -27.98 1.39 4.32
CA LEU A 218 -26.78 2.05 4.86
C LEU A 218 -26.63 1.70 6.34
N VAL A 219 -25.47 1.14 6.70
CA VAL A 219 -25.13 0.73 8.07
C VAL A 219 -24.27 1.80 8.75
N CYS A 220 -23.25 2.26 8.03
CA CYS A 220 -22.31 3.24 8.54
C CYS A 220 -21.75 4.11 7.40
N GLN A 221 -21.23 5.27 7.76
CA GLN A 221 -20.50 6.13 6.86
C GLN A 221 -19.42 6.88 7.63
N ASP A 222 -18.33 7.24 6.96
CA ASP A 222 -17.40 8.22 7.53
C ASP A 222 -17.96 9.63 7.34
N GLN A 223 -17.59 10.54 8.25
CA GLN A 223 -17.73 11.96 8.00
C GLN A 223 -16.36 12.51 7.57
N PRO A 224 -16.32 13.35 6.53
CA PRO A 224 -15.12 14.13 6.24
C PRO A 224 -14.80 15.00 7.44
N ILE A 225 -13.61 14.84 8.00
CA ILE A 225 -13.09 15.82 8.95
C ILE A 225 -12.44 16.92 8.10
N TYR A 226 -12.99 18.14 8.17
CA TYR A 226 -12.49 19.35 7.46
C TYR A 226 -11.52 20.16 8.31
#